data_AF-A0AA87FGM3-F1
#
_entry.id   AF-A0AA87FGM3-F1
#
_cell.length_a   1.000
_cell.length_b   1.000
_cell.length_c   1.000
_cell.angle_alpha   90.00
_cell.angle_beta   90.00
_cell.angle_gamma   90.00
#
_symmetry.space_group_name_H-M   'P 1'
#
loop_
_entity.id
_entity.type
_entity.pdbx_description
1 polymer ?
#
loop_
_entity_poly.entity_id
_entity_poly.type
_entity_poly.pdbx_seq_one_letter_code
_entity_poly.pdbx_strand_id
1 'polypeptide(L)'
;MAGEQNTVKTIIFTVLVGFDQKEDIAFLHKICEIFLSAGQPVYFVELVAQLEERIARNRQEARLKAKLSKRDLAFSHQELLTFNEKYRLESHSTELASLFPKVKTMKIDNTELSPEMVSQKIIANFQLE
;
A
#
# COMPACT_ATOMS: atom_id res chain seq x y z
N MET A 1 26.15 10.15 24.77
CA MET A 1 26.06 8.90 23.99
C MET A 1 25.44 9.27 22.65
N ALA A 2 25.99 8.73 21.56
CA ALA A 2 25.84 9.20 20.19
C ALA A 2 24.39 9.61 19.86
N GLY A 3 24.21 10.88 19.50
CA GLY A 3 23.05 11.29 18.72
C GLY A 3 23.21 10.65 17.35
N GLU A 4 22.47 9.57 17.11
CA GLU A 4 22.31 9.02 15.76
C GLU A 4 21.53 10.06 14.95
N GLN A 5 22.28 10.86 14.20
CA GLN A 5 21.72 11.86 13.31
C GLN A 5 20.98 11.12 12.20
N ASN A 6 19.67 10.96 12.35
CA ASN A 6 18.83 10.35 11.33
C ASN A 6 18.81 11.27 10.09
N THR A 7 19.55 10.89 9.05
CA THR A 7 19.66 11.65 7.80
C THR A 7 18.48 11.40 6.85
N VAL A 8 17.58 10.49 7.19
CA VAL A 8 16.43 10.15 6.35
C VAL A 8 15.38 11.24 6.48
N LYS A 9 15.21 12.02 5.40
CA LYS A 9 14.22 13.10 5.34
C LYS A 9 12.80 12.59 5.08
N THR A 10 12.67 11.50 4.33
CA THR A 10 11.38 10.95 3.90
C THR A 10 11.45 9.43 3.88
N ILE A 11 10.38 8.77 4.30
CA ILE A 11 10.24 7.31 4.23
C ILE A 11 8.97 6.99 3.45
N ILE A 12 9.11 6.13 2.44
CA ILE A 12 8.00 5.56 1.68
C ILE A 12 8.16 4.04 1.73
N PHE A 13 7.10 3.34 2.11
CA PHE A 13 7.05 1.89 2.10
C PHE A 13 5.63 1.42 1.84
N THR A 14 5.50 0.15 1.48
CA THR A 14 4.22 -0.48 1.15
C THR A 14 3.94 -1.61 2.12
N VAL A 15 2.67 -1.79 2.46
CA VAL A 15 2.18 -2.90 3.28
C VAL A 15 0.87 -3.42 2.69
N LEU A 16 0.60 -4.71 2.89
CA LEU A 16 -0.70 -5.29 2.61
C LEU A 16 -1.57 -5.17 3.87
N VAL A 17 -2.84 -4.80 3.71
CA VAL A 17 -3.77 -4.55 4.81
C VAL A 17 -5.06 -5.29 4.53
N GLY A 18 -5.43 -6.23 5.40
CA GLY A 18 -6.79 -6.73 5.51
C GLY A 18 -7.63 -5.75 6.34
N PHE A 19 -8.55 -5.01 5.73
CA PHE A 19 -9.43 -4.08 6.42
C PHE A 19 -10.49 -4.78 7.29
N ASP A 20 -10.65 -6.09 7.12
CA ASP A 20 -11.41 -6.98 8.01
C ASP A 20 -10.56 -7.58 9.15
N GLN A 21 -9.23 -7.34 9.15
CA GLN A 21 -8.30 -7.85 10.15
C GLN A 21 -7.93 -6.75 11.15
N LYS A 22 -8.28 -6.94 12.42
CA LYS A 22 -8.05 -5.93 13.47
C LYS A 22 -6.57 -5.70 13.72
N GLU A 23 -5.77 -6.75 13.56
CA GLU A 23 -4.32 -6.74 13.76
C GLU A 23 -3.64 -5.83 12.73
N ASP A 24 -4.09 -5.85 11.47
CA ASP A 24 -3.56 -5.00 10.41
C ASP A 24 -3.94 -3.52 10.63
N ILE A 25 -5.17 -3.25 11.06
CA ILE A 25 -5.59 -1.88 11.44
C ILE A 25 -4.78 -1.39 12.65
N ALA A 26 -4.58 -2.23 13.66
CA ALA A 26 -3.76 -1.89 14.83
C ALA A 26 -2.29 -1.64 14.45
N PHE A 27 -1.76 -2.41 13.50
CA PHE A 27 -0.42 -2.18 12.96
C PHE A 27 -0.32 -0.82 12.26
N LEU A 28 -1.31 -0.44 11.42
CA LEU A 28 -1.36 0.88 10.80
C LEU A 28 -1.39 2.02 11.83
N HIS A 29 -2.16 1.87 12.91
CA HIS A 29 -2.17 2.85 14.01
C HIS A 29 -0.80 2.97 14.67
N LYS A 30 -0.16 1.83 14.96
CA LYS A 30 1.16 1.82 15.60
C LYS A 30 2.20 2.53 14.74
N ILE A 31 2.23 2.28 13.43
CA ILE A 31 3.22 2.91 12.55
C ILE A 31 2.97 4.42 12.41
N CYS A 32 1.72 4.88 12.27
CA CYS A 32 1.46 6.31 12.09
C CYS A 32 1.74 7.08 13.38
N GLU A 33 1.46 6.50 14.55
CA GLU A 33 1.69 7.16 15.83
C GLU A 33 3.17 7.47 16.08
N ILE A 34 4.09 6.64 15.59
CA ILE A 34 5.54 6.90 15.68
C ILE A 34 5.89 8.25 15.05
N PHE A 35 5.33 8.55 13.88
CA PHE A 35 5.62 9.78 13.15
C PHE A 35 4.79 10.96 13.66
N LEU A 36 3.50 10.74 13.94
CA LEU A 36 2.60 11.78 14.45
C LEU A 36 3.07 12.30 15.82
N SER A 37 3.51 11.42 16.73
CA SER A 37 4.07 11.81 18.03
C SER A 37 5.37 12.60 17.93
N ALA A 38 6.12 12.42 16.83
CA ALA A 38 7.30 13.22 16.48
C ALA A 38 6.95 14.51 15.71
N GLY A 39 5.66 14.86 15.59
CA GLY A 39 5.19 16.04 14.86
C GLY A 39 5.39 15.95 13.35
N GLN A 40 5.64 14.75 12.81
CA GLN A 40 5.84 14.54 11.38
C GLN A 40 4.52 14.20 10.68
N PRO A 41 4.29 14.70 9.46
CA PRO A 41 3.09 14.39 8.71
C PRO A 41 3.11 12.93 8.21
N VAL A 42 1.94 12.29 8.22
CA VAL A 42 1.74 10.94 7.70
C VAL A 42 0.72 10.97 6.57
N TYR A 43 0.98 10.16 5.54
CA TYR A 43 0.15 10.02 4.36
C TYR A 43 -0.12 8.55 4.09
N PHE A 44 -1.38 8.18 3.89
CA PHE A 44 -1.76 6.85 3.43
C PHE A 44 -2.31 6.95 2.01
N VAL A 45 -1.74 6.13 1.12
CA VAL A 45 -2.23 5.95 -0.24
C VAL A 45 -2.65 4.49 -0.40
N GLU A 46 -3.94 4.27 -0.57
CA GLU A 46 -4.49 2.96 -0.91
C GLU A 46 -4.57 2.84 -2.44
N LEU A 47 -3.83 1.88 -2.99
CA LEU A 47 -3.88 1.55 -4.41
C LEU A 47 -4.76 0.32 -4.61
N VAL A 48 -5.86 0.49 -5.34
CA VAL A 48 -6.76 -0.60 -5.71
C VAL A 48 -6.71 -0.86 -7.20
N ALA A 49 -6.94 -2.10 -7.60
CA ALA A 49 -7.03 -2.48 -8.99
C ALA A 49 -7.93 -3.71 -9.13
N GLN A 50 -8.62 -3.80 -10.27
CA GLN A 50 -9.38 -5.00 -10.62
C GLN A 50 -8.51 -6.25 -10.53
N LEU A 51 -9.10 -7.33 -10.06
CA LEU A 51 -8.40 -8.58 -9.79
C LEU A 51 -7.73 -9.14 -11.05
N GLU A 52 -8.42 -9.06 -12.19
CA GLU A 52 -7.94 -9.49 -13.50
C GLU A 52 -6.66 -8.76 -13.90
N GLU A 53 -6.62 -7.45 -13.68
CA GLU A 53 -5.45 -6.63 -13.97
C GLU A 53 -4.30 -6.94 -13.01
N ARG A 54 -4.60 -7.16 -11.72
CA ARG A 54 -3.59 -7.60 -10.73
C ARG A 54 -2.97 -8.94 -11.15
N ILE A 55 -3.77 -9.88 -11.65
CA ILE A 55 -3.31 -11.18 -12.15
C ILE A 55 -2.44 -10.99 -13.41
N ALA A 56 -2.88 -10.16 -14.35
CA ALA A 56 -2.15 -9.88 -15.59
C ALA A 56 -0.76 -9.28 -15.30
N ARG A 57 -0.67 -8.28 -14.42
CA ARG A 57 0.59 -7.64 -14.01
C ARG A 57 1.52 -8.63 -13.30
N ASN A 58 1.02 -9.41 -12.34
CA ASN A 58 1.83 -10.39 -11.62
C ASN A 58 2.44 -11.44 -12.58
N ARG A 59 1.68 -11.87 -13.60
CA ARG A 59 2.19 -12.79 -14.63
C ARG A 59 3.32 -12.17 -15.45
N GLN A 60 3.24 -10.88 -15.77
CA GLN A 60 4.29 -10.16 -16.51
C GLN A 60 5.54 -9.95 -15.64
N GLU A 61 5.40 -9.57 -14.37
CA GLU A 61 6.55 -9.39 -13.47
C GLU A 61 7.29 -10.70 -13.16
N ALA A 62 6.55 -11.81 -13.00
CA ALA A 62 7.14 -13.13 -12.79
C ALA A 62 8.05 -13.56 -13.96
N ARG A 63 7.81 -13.05 -15.18
CA ARG A 63 8.70 -13.25 -16.34
C ARG A 63 9.98 -12.42 -16.27
N LEU A 64 9.93 -11.24 -15.65
CA LEU A 64 11.04 -10.27 -15.64
C LEU A 64 12.05 -10.51 -14.49
N LYS A 65 11.66 -11.18 -13.40
CA LYS A 65 12.50 -11.33 -12.17
C LYS A 65 12.63 -12.78 -11.68
N ALA A 66 12.99 -13.74 -12.53
CA ALA A 66 13.10 -15.14 -12.13
C ALA A 66 14.18 -15.38 -11.03
N LYS A 67 13.77 -15.24 -9.76
CA LYS A 67 14.32 -15.96 -8.60
C LYS A 67 13.55 -17.28 -8.51
N LEU A 68 14.25 -18.39 -8.25
CA LEU A 68 13.74 -19.77 -8.35
C LEU A 68 12.41 -20.04 -7.63
N SER A 69 12.10 -19.32 -6.56
CA SER A 69 10.88 -19.50 -5.76
C SER A 69 9.60 -18.89 -6.37
N LYS A 70 9.70 -18.06 -7.42
CA LYS A 70 8.52 -17.45 -8.10
C LYS A 70 8.17 -18.11 -9.43
N ARG A 71 8.72 -19.30 -9.72
CA ARG A 71 8.55 -20.00 -11.00
C ARG A 71 7.18 -20.63 -11.20
N ASP A 72 6.39 -20.75 -10.14
CA ASP A 72 5.05 -21.31 -10.21
C ASP A 72 3.99 -20.22 -10.33
N LEU A 73 3.73 -19.84 -11.59
CA LEU A 73 2.67 -18.90 -11.94
C LEU A 73 1.30 -19.36 -11.43
N ALA A 74 1.06 -20.68 -11.34
CA ALA A 74 -0.21 -21.22 -10.86
C ALA A 74 -0.30 -21.05 -9.33
N PHE A 75 0.78 -21.28 -8.59
CA PHE A 75 0.83 -21.05 -7.15
C PHE A 75 0.63 -19.57 -6.79
N SER A 76 1.33 -18.65 -7.46
CA SER A 76 1.17 -17.21 -7.21
C SER A 76 -0.22 -16.70 -7.59
N HIS A 77 -0.85 -17.29 -8.60
CA HIS A 77 -2.21 -16.95 -9.01
C HIS A 77 -3.24 -17.48 -7.99
N GLN A 78 -3.09 -18.74 -7.57
CA GLN A 78 -3.96 -19.35 -6.57
C GLN A 78 -3.87 -18.64 -5.22
N GLU A 79 -2.67 -18.22 -4.80
CA GLU A 79 -2.48 -17.42 -3.59
C GLU A 79 -3.21 -16.07 -3.71
N LEU A 80 -3.03 -15.33 -4.81
CA LEU A 80 -3.74 -14.05 -5.01
C LEU A 80 -5.26 -14.20 -4.94
N LEU A 81 -5.82 -15.23 -5.59
CA LEU A 81 -7.25 -15.55 -5.52
C LEU A 81 -7.68 -15.90 -4.09
N THR A 82 -6.94 -16.81 -3.44
CA THR A 82 -7.24 -17.27 -2.08
C THR A 82 -7.19 -16.13 -1.07
N PHE A 83 -6.21 -15.23 -1.17
CA PHE A 83 -6.12 -14.04 -0.32
C PHE A 83 -7.26 -13.04 -0.59
N ASN A 84 -7.64 -12.85 -1.86
CA ASN A 84 -8.72 -11.95 -2.22
C ASN A 84 -10.11 -12.50 -1.81
N GLU A 85 -10.26 -13.82 -1.73
CA GLU A 85 -11.47 -14.47 -1.21
C GLU A 85 -11.53 -14.44 0.32
N LYS A 86 -10.38 -14.63 0.98
CA LYS A 86 -10.30 -14.77 2.44
C LYS A 86 -10.27 -13.45 3.19
N TYR A 87 -9.72 -12.40 2.60
CA TYR A 87 -9.49 -11.11 3.26
C TYR A 87 -10.07 -9.95 2.46
N ARG A 88 -10.53 -8.92 3.16
CA ARG A 88 -10.98 -7.67 2.54
C ARG A 88 -9.79 -6.73 2.39
N LEU A 89 -9.11 -6.83 1.26
CA LEU A 89 -7.88 -6.07 0.97
C LEU A 89 -8.12 -4.63 0.51
N GLU A 90 -9.38 -4.19 0.50
CA GLU A 90 -9.78 -2.86 0.09
C GLU A 90 -10.71 -2.24 1.14
N SER A 91 -10.46 -0.96 1.44
CA SER A 91 -11.34 -0.20 2.33
C SER A 91 -12.67 0.12 1.67
N HIS A 92 -13.73 0.23 2.45
CA HIS A 92 -14.97 0.85 2.00
C HIS A 92 -14.76 2.35 1.75
N SER A 93 -15.67 2.95 0.98
CA SER A 93 -15.67 4.40 0.74
C SER A 93 -15.53 5.16 2.06
N THR A 94 -14.51 6.02 2.16
CA THR A 94 -14.17 6.85 3.34
C THR A 94 -13.74 6.12 4.61
N GLU A 95 -13.69 4.79 4.63
CA GLU A 95 -13.32 4.00 5.82
C GLU A 95 -11.90 4.32 6.29
N LEU A 96 -10.92 4.35 5.37
CA LEU A 96 -9.54 4.68 5.72
C LEU A 96 -9.41 6.07 6.35
N ALA A 97 -10.11 7.07 5.82
CA ALA A 97 -10.13 8.43 6.39
C ALA A 97 -10.81 8.45 7.77
N SER A 98 -11.85 7.65 7.96
CA SER A 98 -12.60 7.56 9.21
C SER A 98 -11.80 6.86 10.32
N LEU A 99 -11.04 5.81 9.97
CA LEU A 99 -10.14 5.11 10.91
C LEU A 99 -8.94 5.98 11.31
N PHE A 100 -8.43 6.83 10.41
CA PHE A 100 -7.22 7.62 10.61
C PHE A 100 -7.45 9.13 10.41
N PRO A 101 -8.26 9.81 11.24
CA PRO A 101 -8.67 11.20 11.02
C PRO A 101 -7.54 12.23 11.11
N LYS A 102 -6.39 11.86 11.69
CA LYS A 102 -5.18 12.70 11.77
C LYS A 102 -4.21 12.49 10.60
N VAL A 103 -4.49 11.53 9.72
CA VAL A 103 -3.63 11.13 8.60
C VAL A 103 -4.26 11.62 7.31
N LYS A 104 -3.46 12.12 6.38
CA LYS A 104 -3.94 12.47 5.04
C LYS A 104 -4.08 11.20 4.22
N THR A 105 -5.28 10.91 3.71
CA THR A 105 -5.56 9.66 3.00
C THR A 105 -5.97 9.91 1.56
N MET A 106 -5.58 9.01 0.65
CA MET A 106 -6.04 8.99 -0.74
C MET A 106 -6.25 7.54 -1.18
N LYS A 107 -7.37 7.26 -1.85
CA LYS A 107 -7.62 5.97 -2.50
C LYS A 107 -7.58 6.17 -4.01
N ILE A 108 -6.80 5.36 -4.71
CA ILE A 108 -6.60 5.46 -6.16
C ILE A 108 -6.90 4.10 -6.78
N ASP A 109 -7.87 4.05 -7.69
CA ASP A 109 -7.99 2.96 -8.63
C ASP A 109 -6.93 3.13 -9.72
N ASN A 110 -5.96 2.22 -9.74
CA ASN A 110 -4.87 2.21 -10.71
C ASN A 110 -4.98 1.07 -11.73
N THR A 111 -6.18 0.53 -11.94
CA THR A 111 -6.45 -0.53 -12.94
C THR A 111 -5.93 -0.13 -14.33
N GLU A 112 -6.20 1.11 -14.76
CA GLU A 112 -5.81 1.59 -16.10
C GLU A 112 -4.74 2.69 -16.05
N LEU A 113 -4.12 2.91 -14.90
CA LEU A 113 -3.15 4.00 -14.71
C LEU A 113 -1.71 3.49 -14.69
N SER A 114 -0.83 4.20 -15.38
CA SER A 114 0.61 3.95 -15.29
C SER A 114 1.16 4.39 -13.92
N PRO A 115 2.32 3.85 -13.48
CA PRO A 115 2.99 4.31 -12.26
C PRO A 115 3.24 5.84 -12.24
N GLU A 116 3.60 6.43 -13.38
CA GLU A 116 3.84 7.86 -13.53
C GLU A 116 2.56 8.66 -13.29
N MET A 117 1.43 8.24 -13.88
CA MET A 117 0.13 8.89 -13.68
C MET A 117 -0.32 8.80 -12.23
N VAL A 118 -0.13 7.65 -11.58
CA VAL A 118 -0.45 7.46 -10.15
C VAL A 118 0.41 8.39 -9.30
N SER A 119 1.72 8.43 -9.54
CA SER A 119 2.65 9.31 -8.80
C SER A 119 2.27 10.78 -8.95
N GLN A 120 1.99 11.26 -10.17
CA GLN A 120 1.54 12.63 -10.42
C GLN A 120 0.24 12.96 -9.68
N LYS A 121 -0.72 12.02 -9.62
CA LYS A 121 -1.96 12.20 -8.85
C LYS A 121 -1.68 12.34 -7.35
N ILE A 122 -0.78 11.53 -6.79
CA ILE A 122 -0.41 11.60 -5.37
C ILE A 122 0.26 12.95 -5.07
N ILE A 123 1.23 13.35 -5.88
CA ILE A 123 1.96 14.61 -5.75
C ILE A 123 0.98 15.79 -5.81
N ALA A 124 0.09 15.81 -6.81
CA ALA A 124 -0.88 16.89 -6.96
C ALA A 124 -1.90 16.95 -5.82
N ASN A 125 -2.39 15.80 -5.34
CA ASN A 125 -3.38 15.74 -4.27
C ASN A 125 -2.80 16.20 -2.92
N PHE A 126 -1.57 15.81 -2.62
CA PHE A 126 -0.93 16.12 -1.34
C PHE A 126 0.01 17.32 -1.37
N GLN A 127 0.21 17.93 -2.54
CA GLN A 127 1.11 19.06 -2.77
C GLN A 127 2.53 18.75 -2.28
N LEU A 128 3.03 17.58 -2.69
CA LEU A 128 4.37 17.12 -2.35
C LEU A 128 5.41 17.76 -3.27
N GLU A 129 6.60 18.03 -2.74
CA GLU A 129 7.75 18.61 -3.47
C GLU A 129 8.67 17.54 -4.07
#